data_AF-A0A820BZX0-F1
#
_entry.id   AF-A0A820BZX0-F1
#
_cell.length_a   1.000
_cell.length_b   1.000
_cell.length_c   1.000
_cell.angle_alpha   90.00
_cell.angle_beta   90.00
_cell.angle_gamma   90.00
#
_symmetry.space_group_name_H-M   'P 1'
#
loop_
_entity.id
_entity.type
_entity.pdbx_description
1 polymer ?
#
loop_
_entity_poly.entity_id
_entity_poly.type
_entity_poly.pdbx_seq_one_letter_code
_entity_poly.pdbx_strand_id
1 'polypeptide(L)'
;MPSPKSRRSSLRRNSTELLQRAKHFQEKYILHPFWISRSMGKIENITQIPDIDIAEAGVCKYLLIEARDHGTTYGQSKLVVRGDTSCAYHADVLSKIESEIDEKSLTLTCKGGGRIEVDPGTRSISIYGYSPEFGAADHEKTLEILEKKYHQWTINIKDDEY
;
A
#
# COMPACT_ATOMS: atom_id res chain seq x y z
N MET A 1 -21.71 -35.18 57.69
CA MET A 1 -21.96 -34.37 56.48
C MET A 1 -21.14 -33.09 56.53
N PRO A 2 -19.97 -33.00 55.87
CA PRO A 2 -19.39 -31.73 55.48
C PRO A 2 -19.32 -31.58 53.95
N SER A 3 -19.59 -30.36 53.49
CA SER A 3 -19.74 -29.93 52.10
C SER A 3 -18.39 -29.89 51.33
N PRO A 4 -18.36 -30.13 50.01
CA PRO A 4 -17.14 -30.03 49.23
C PRO A 4 -16.78 -28.56 48.95
N LYS A 5 -15.62 -28.12 49.44
CA LYS A 5 -15.03 -26.80 49.14
C LYS A 5 -14.51 -26.74 47.71
N SER A 6 -14.87 -25.65 47.04
CA SER A 6 -14.47 -25.28 45.67
C SER A 6 -12.95 -25.32 45.47
N ARG A 7 -12.47 -26.02 44.44
CA ARG A 7 -11.16 -25.76 43.82
C ARG A 7 -11.35 -24.77 42.66
N ARG A 8 -11.15 -23.49 42.92
CA ARG A 8 -10.80 -22.52 41.86
C ARG A 8 -9.28 -22.49 41.77
N SER A 9 -8.72 -23.26 40.84
CA SER A 9 -7.30 -23.16 40.49
C SER A 9 -7.05 -21.82 39.80
N SER A 10 -6.12 -21.07 40.38
CA SER A 10 -5.59 -19.81 39.90
C SER A 10 -5.08 -19.92 38.47
N LEU A 11 -5.78 -19.29 37.52
CA LEU A 11 -5.19 -18.90 36.24
C LEU A 11 -4.84 -17.42 36.29
N ARG A 12 -3.87 -17.06 37.14
CA ARG A 12 -3.17 -15.77 36.98
C ARG A 12 -2.29 -15.92 35.75
N ARG A 13 -2.86 -15.62 34.58
CA ARG A 13 -2.08 -15.38 33.37
C ARG A 13 -1.17 -14.19 33.67
N ASN A 14 0.14 -14.43 33.74
CA ASN A 14 1.13 -13.39 33.98
C ASN A 14 1.01 -12.37 32.85
N SER A 15 0.55 -11.17 33.19
CA SER A 15 0.34 -10.05 32.26
C SER A 15 1.62 -9.68 31.52
N THR A 16 2.77 -9.95 32.13
CA THR A 16 4.09 -9.77 31.53
C THR A 16 4.33 -10.65 30.32
N GLU A 17 3.85 -11.89 30.29
CA GLU A 17 4.08 -12.83 29.18
C GLU A 17 3.21 -12.49 27.95
N LEU A 18 1.99 -11.98 28.18
CA LEU A 18 1.13 -11.44 27.13
C LEU A 18 1.66 -10.11 26.59
N LEU A 19 2.18 -9.23 27.45
CA LEU A 19 2.83 -7.99 27.03
C LEU A 19 4.14 -8.26 26.28
N GLN A 20 4.90 -9.27 26.68
CA GLN A 20 6.14 -9.64 26.01
C GLN A 20 5.86 -10.27 24.65
N ARG A 21 4.80 -11.07 24.50
CA ARG A 21 4.33 -11.57 23.19
C ARG A 21 3.71 -10.46 22.33
N ALA A 22 3.00 -9.49 22.91
CA ALA A 22 2.47 -8.34 22.19
C ALA A 22 3.58 -7.39 21.72
N LYS A 23 4.61 -7.16 22.55
CA LYS A 23 5.81 -6.40 22.16
C LYS A 23 6.63 -7.14 21.10
N HIS A 24 6.79 -8.46 21.22
CA HIS A 24 7.51 -9.25 20.22
C HIS A 24 6.72 -9.39 18.90
N PHE A 25 5.39 -9.31 18.94
CA PHE A 25 4.54 -9.20 17.76
C PHE A 25 4.60 -7.79 17.16
N GLN A 26 4.66 -6.71 17.96
CA GLN A 26 4.90 -5.38 17.41
C GLN A 26 6.30 -5.25 16.80
N GLU A 27 7.37 -5.74 17.44
CA GLU A 27 8.75 -5.61 16.93
C GLU A 27 9.03 -6.42 15.66
N LYS A 28 8.40 -7.59 15.48
CA LYS A 28 8.53 -8.38 14.24
C LYS A 28 7.79 -7.80 13.04
N TYR A 29 6.81 -6.92 13.29
CA TYR A 29 6.04 -6.20 12.28
C TYR A 29 6.34 -4.70 12.29
N ILE A 30 7.47 -4.27 12.89
CA ILE A 30 8.15 -3.07 12.43
C ILE A 30 8.74 -3.46 11.06
N LEU A 31 7.87 -3.53 10.05
CA LEU A 31 8.26 -3.07 8.74
C LEU A 31 8.83 -1.68 9.02
N HIS A 32 10.16 -1.58 8.89
CA HIS A 32 10.82 -0.28 8.93
C HIS A 32 9.98 0.62 8.05
N PRO A 33 9.38 1.72 8.57
CA PRO A 33 8.73 2.67 7.70
C PRO A 33 9.79 3.03 6.67
N PHE A 34 9.51 2.74 5.40
CA PHE A 34 10.38 3.09 4.27
C PHE A 34 10.55 4.62 4.14
N TRP A 35 10.01 5.37 5.11
CA TRP A 35 10.15 6.79 5.37
C TRP A 35 11.32 7.19 6.30
N ILE A 36 12.30 6.30 6.57
CA ILE A 36 13.57 6.77 7.15
C ILE A 36 14.26 7.62 6.08
N SER A 37 14.18 8.93 6.28
CA SER A 37 14.96 10.01 5.66
C SER A 37 16.39 9.59 5.36
N ARG A 38 16.59 8.96 4.21
CA ARG A 38 17.89 8.81 3.59
C ARG A 38 17.91 9.91 2.54
N SER A 39 18.94 10.76 2.62
CA SER A 39 19.36 11.56 1.48
C SER A 39 19.71 10.58 0.34
N MET A 40 18.69 10.12 -0.38
CA MET A 40 18.79 9.31 -1.57
C MET A 40 18.61 10.28 -2.72
N GLY A 41 19.56 10.28 -3.64
CA GLY A 41 19.35 10.95 -4.92
C GLY A 41 18.02 10.49 -5.54
N LYS A 42 17.49 11.35 -6.40
CA LYS A 42 16.30 11.05 -7.20
C LYS A 42 16.45 9.69 -7.90
N ILE A 43 15.35 8.95 -8.02
CA ILE A 43 15.29 7.69 -8.76
C ILE A 43 15.60 7.97 -10.23
N GLU A 44 16.64 7.36 -10.77
CA GLU A 44 17.10 7.59 -12.16
C GLU A 44 16.83 6.37 -13.07
N ASN A 45 16.55 5.20 -12.49
CA ASN A 45 16.29 3.98 -13.25
C ASN A 45 14.92 3.38 -12.91
N ILE A 46 14.19 2.94 -13.94
CA ILE A 46 12.83 2.39 -13.80
C ILE A 46 12.74 1.14 -12.92
N THR A 47 13.83 0.38 -12.78
CA THR A 47 13.88 -0.82 -11.92
C THR A 47 13.83 -0.48 -10.43
N GLN A 48 14.18 0.74 -10.04
CA GLN A 48 14.14 1.20 -8.65
C GLN A 48 12.73 1.62 -8.21
N ILE A 49 11.83 1.90 -9.15
CA ILE A 49 10.44 2.25 -8.85
C ILE A 49 9.71 0.96 -8.42
N PRO A 50 9.13 0.85 -7.21
CA PRO A 50 8.32 -0.31 -6.87
C PRO A 50 7.04 -0.36 -7.71
N ASP A 51 6.60 -1.56 -8.11
CA ASP A 51 5.37 -1.72 -8.91
C ASP A 51 4.13 -1.24 -8.14
N ILE A 52 4.12 -1.40 -6.81
CA ILE A 52 3.03 -1.00 -5.92
C ILE A 52 3.59 -0.26 -4.72
N ASP A 53 3.08 0.94 -4.50
CA ASP A 53 3.23 1.66 -3.24
C ASP A 53 1.87 2.25 -2.86
N ILE A 54 1.16 1.51 -1.99
CA ILE A 54 -0.16 1.87 -1.48
C ILE A 54 -0.16 1.80 0.05
N ALA A 55 -1.04 2.59 0.68
CA ALA A 55 -1.25 2.55 2.12
C ALA A 55 -1.57 1.12 2.64
N GLU A 56 -1.08 0.81 3.84
CA GLU A 56 -1.25 -0.53 4.43
C GLU A 56 -2.68 -0.81 4.91
N ALA A 57 -3.49 0.22 5.16
CA ALA A 57 -4.88 0.10 5.60
C ALA A 57 -5.68 1.37 5.26
N GLY A 58 -7.00 1.22 5.17
CA GLY A 58 -7.95 2.31 4.96
C GLY A 58 -8.20 2.61 3.49
N VAL A 59 -8.88 3.74 3.24
CA VAL A 59 -9.26 4.19 1.90
C VAL A 59 -8.31 5.28 1.44
N CYS A 60 -7.68 5.11 0.28
CA CYS A 60 -6.83 6.12 -0.33
C CYS A 60 -7.26 6.41 -1.77
N LYS A 61 -6.95 7.62 -2.24
CA LYS A 61 -6.94 7.92 -3.67
C LYS A 61 -5.73 7.25 -4.30
N TYR A 62 -5.92 6.71 -5.49
CA TYR A 62 -4.83 6.04 -6.20
C TYR A 62 -4.73 6.49 -7.66
N LEU A 63 -3.53 6.35 -8.21
CA LEU A 63 -3.22 6.54 -9.62
C LEU A 63 -2.60 5.28 -10.21
N LEU A 64 -2.98 4.99 -11.46
CA LEU A 64 -2.25 4.11 -12.34
C LEU A 64 -1.31 4.96 -13.19
N ILE A 65 -0.01 4.70 -13.09
CA ILE A 65 1.02 5.55 -13.71
C ILE A 65 1.90 4.69 -14.61
N GLU A 66 2.09 5.11 -15.86
CA GLU A 66 3.14 4.58 -16.72
C GLU A 66 4.44 5.33 -16.45
N ALA A 67 5.45 4.63 -15.94
CA ALA A 67 6.82 5.12 -15.89
C ALA A 67 7.55 4.68 -17.16
N ARG A 68 8.25 5.60 -17.82
CA ARG A 68 9.09 5.34 -19.00
C ARG A 68 10.51 5.79 -18.74
N ASP A 69 11.47 4.92 -19.04
CA ASP A 69 12.91 5.16 -18.91
C ASP A 69 13.45 5.79 -20.20
N HIS A 70 14.07 6.95 -20.05
CA HIS A 70 14.79 7.69 -21.08
C HIS A 70 16.29 7.80 -20.77
N GLY A 71 16.74 7.20 -19.66
CA GLY A 71 18.12 7.18 -19.22
C GLY A 71 18.81 5.88 -19.62
N THR A 72 19.24 5.12 -18.62
CA THR A 72 20.11 3.95 -18.79
C THR A 72 19.42 2.76 -19.44
N THR A 73 18.10 2.61 -19.26
CA THR A 73 17.29 1.53 -19.84
C THR A 73 16.31 2.08 -20.89
N TYR A 74 16.82 2.95 -21.77
CA TYR A 74 16.04 3.69 -22.76
C TYR A 74 14.96 2.85 -23.46
N GLY A 75 13.72 3.34 -23.41
CA GLY A 75 12.55 2.74 -24.06
C GLY A 75 11.81 1.70 -23.23
N GLN A 76 12.31 1.31 -22.06
CA GLN A 76 11.56 0.47 -21.13
C GLN A 76 10.42 1.27 -20.49
N SER A 77 9.27 0.62 -20.29
CA SER A 77 8.14 1.20 -19.58
C SER A 77 7.46 0.17 -18.71
N LYS A 78 6.88 0.62 -17.60
CA LYS A 78 6.03 -0.23 -16.76
C LYS A 78 4.91 0.57 -16.12
N LEU A 79 3.84 -0.14 -15.78
CA LEU A 79 2.74 0.40 -15.01
C LEU A 79 3.02 0.22 -13.52
N VAL A 80 2.75 1.26 -12.75
CA VAL A 80 2.88 1.27 -11.30
C VAL A 80 1.62 1.83 -10.66
N VAL A 81 1.29 1.31 -9.48
CA VAL A 81 0.14 1.73 -8.68
C VAL A 81 0.65 2.55 -7.50
N ARG A 82 0.09 3.75 -7.32
CA ARG A 82 0.42 4.66 -6.23
C ARG A 82 -0.83 5.09 -5.50
N GLY A 83 -0.82 5.10 -4.17
CA GLY A 83 -1.93 5.64 -3.38
C GLY A 83 -1.59 5.80 -1.90
N ASP A 84 -1.98 6.92 -1.30
CA ASP A 84 -1.65 7.24 0.09
C ASP A 84 -2.86 7.82 0.79
N THR A 85 -3.12 7.39 2.04
CA THR A 85 -4.25 7.88 2.84
C THR A 85 -4.07 9.33 3.29
N SER A 86 -2.84 9.84 3.29
CA SER A 86 -2.53 11.24 3.59
C SER A 86 -2.75 12.20 2.42
N CYS A 87 -2.84 11.68 1.19
CA CYS A 87 -3.09 12.50 0.00
C CYS A 87 -4.57 12.88 -0.10
N ALA A 88 -4.86 14.17 0.00
CA ALA A 88 -6.21 14.70 -0.09
C ALA A 88 -6.75 14.63 -1.53
N TYR A 89 -5.88 14.74 -2.53
CA TYR A 89 -6.21 14.74 -3.95
C TYR A 89 -5.35 13.75 -4.75
N HIS A 90 -5.84 13.37 -5.94
CA HIS A 90 -5.06 12.53 -6.86
C HIS A 90 -3.78 13.24 -7.32
N ALA A 91 -3.82 14.57 -7.48
CA ALA A 91 -2.65 15.38 -7.82
C ALA A 91 -1.54 15.26 -6.75
N ASP A 92 -1.89 15.17 -5.46
CA ASP A 92 -0.90 15.01 -4.38
C ASP A 92 -0.15 13.67 -4.53
N VAL A 93 -0.85 12.61 -4.94
CA VAL A 93 -0.24 11.29 -5.20
C VAL A 93 0.76 11.36 -6.36
N LEU A 94 0.41 12.09 -7.42
CA LEU A 94 1.30 12.30 -8.56
C LEU A 94 2.53 13.12 -8.17
N SER A 95 2.33 14.26 -7.50
CA SER A 95 3.43 15.14 -7.07
C SER A 95 4.40 14.43 -6.11
N LYS A 96 3.89 13.51 -5.28
CA LYS A 96 4.72 12.70 -4.39
C LYS A 96 5.74 11.86 -5.18
N ILE A 97 5.29 11.06 -6.14
CA ILE A 97 6.20 10.23 -6.95
C ILE A 97 7.09 11.09 -7.87
N GLU A 98 6.59 12.21 -8.41
CA GLU A 98 7.39 13.14 -9.21
C GLU A 98 8.56 13.73 -8.40
N SER A 99 8.36 13.99 -7.11
CA SER A 99 9.42 14.48 -6.23
C SER A 99 10.53 13.46 -5.97
N GLU A 100 10.21 12.17 -6.09
CA GLU A 100 11.13 11.06 -5.85
C GLU A 100 11.98 10.70 -7.07
N ILE A 101 11.54 11.04 -8.29
CA ILE A 101 12.21 10.66 -9.54
C ILE A 101 13.08 11.78 -10.15
N ASP A 102 14.01 11.36 -11.00
CA ASP A 102 14.79 12.23 -11.88
C ASP A 102 14.08 12.38 -13.22
N GLU A 103 13.46 13.55 -13.41
CA GLU A 103 12.71 13.93 -14.62
C GLU A 103 13.55 13.93 -15.90
N LYS A 104 14.88 13.98 -15.78
CA LYS A 104 15.80 13.86 -16.93
C LYS A 104 15.92 12.43 -17.44
N SER A 105 15.72 11.46 -16.55
CA SER A 105 15.93 10.05 -16.82
C SER A 105 14.61 9.28 -16.93
N LEU A 106 13.55 9.77 -16.29
CA LEU A 106 12.25 9.11 -16.21
C LEU A 106 11.11 10.07 -16.54
N THR A 107 10.11 9.58 -17.26
CA THR A 107 8.85 10.28 -17.49
C THR A 107 7.71 9.49 -16.89
N LEU A 108 6.85 10.17 -16.13
CA LEU A 108 5.61 9.61 -15.58
C LEU A 108 4.44 10.09 -16.42
N THR A 109 3.55 9.18 -16.78
CA THR A 109 2.30 9.49 -17.47
C THR A 109 1.15 8.89 -16.69
N CYS A 110 0.28 9.74 -16.14
CA CYS A 110 -0.93 9.28 -15.48
C CYS A 110 -1.87 8.61 -16.50
N LYS A 111 -2.35 7.40 -16.17
CA LYS A 111 -3.30 6.62 -16.97
C LYS A 111 -4.68 6.55 -16.31
N GLY A 112 -4.98 7.53 -15.46
CA GLY A 112 -6.21 7.61 -14.67
C GLY A 112 -5.99 7.26 -13.20
N GLY A 113 -7.07 7.38 -12.44
CA GLY A 113 -7.07 7.04 -11.01
C GLY A 113 -8.41 6.50 -10.53
N GLY A 114 -8.52 6.39 -9.21
CA GLY A 114 -9.72 5.96 -8.50
C GLY A 114 -9.46 5.94 -7.00
N ARG A 115 -10.08 5.00 -6.30
CA ARG A 115 -9.87 4.71 -4.89
C ARG A 115 -9.48 3.27 -4.68
N ILE A 116 -8.63 3.05 -3.68
CA ILE A 116 -8.30 1.74 -3.16
C ILE A 116 -8.67 1.71 -1.68
N GLU A 117 -9.43 0.70 -1.28
CA GLU A 117 -9.71 0.39 0.12
C GLU A 117 -8.92 -0.86 0.50
N VAL A 118 -8.08 -0.76 1.53
CA VAL A 118 -7.29 -1.87 2.05
C VAL A 118 -7.81 -2.22 3.44
N ASP A 119 -8.31 -3.45 3.60
CA ASP A 119 -8.69 -4.01 4.90
C ASP A 119 -7.77 -5.19 5.26
N PRO A 120 -6.75 -4.95 6.10
CA PRO A 120 -5.86 -6.02 6.58
C PRO A 120 -6.54 -7.06 7.47
N GLY A 121 -7.65 -6.70 8.12
CA GLY A 121 -8.40 -7.59 8.99
C GLY A 121 -9.06 -8.73 8.21
N THR A 122 -9.63 -8.40 7.04
CA THR A 122 -10.24 -9.38 6.14
C THR A 122 -9.32 -9.84 5.01
N ARG A 123 -8.12 -9.24 4.89
CA ARG A 123 -7.20 -9.42 3.74
C ARG A 123 -7.93 -9.16 2.42
N SER A 124 -8.64 -8.03 2.36
CA SER A 124 -9.35 -7.61 1.17
C SER A 124 -8.87 -6.27 0.65
N ILE A 125 -8.90 -6.13 -0.67
CA ILE A 125 -8.64 -4.88 -1.38
C ILE A 125 -9.83 -4.61 -2.31
N SER A 126 -10.35 -3.39 -2.30
CA SER A 126 -11.38 -2.95 -3.25
C SER A 126 -10.86 -1.80 -4.10
N ILE A 127 -11.08 -1.87 -5.42
CA ILE A 127 -10.68 -0.87 -6.41
C ILE A 127 -11.95 -0.32 -7.07
N TYR A 128 -12.12 1.01 -7.12
CA TYR A 128 -13.34 1.63 -7.63
C TYR A 128 -13.17 3.13 -7.91
N GLY A 129 -14.21 3.76 -8.47
CA GLY A 129 -14.28 5.21 -8.69
C GLY A 129 -13.30 5.72 -9.75
N TYR A 130 -13.13 7.04 -9.79
CA TYR A 130 -12.29 7.70 -10.78
C TYR A 130 -11.54 8.90 -10.18
N SER A 131 -10.58 9.45 -10.94
CA SER A 131 -10.00 10.77 -10.64
C SER A 131 -10.72 11.86 -11.44
N PRO A 132 -11.23 12.92 -10.80
CA PRO A 132 -11.81 14.06 -11.51
C PRO A 132 -10.83 14.71 -12.51
N GLU A 133 -9.54 14.74 -12.17
CA GLU A 133 -8.49 15.40 -12.95
C GLU A 133 -7.89 14.50 -14.04
N PHE A 134 -7.81 13.19 -13.78
CA PHE A 134 -7.10 12.24 -14.64
C PHE A 134 -8.00 11.19 -15.30
N GLY A 135 -9.29 11.16 -14.98
CA GLY A 135 -10.24 10.15 -15.44
C GLY A 135 -10.15 8.82 -14.68
N ALA A 136 -10.94 7.85 -15.11
CA ALA A 136 -10.93 6.50 -14.57
C ALA A 136 -9.70 5.73 -15.06
N ALA A 137 -9.00 5.06 -14.13
CA ALA A 137 -7.94 4.12 -14.47
C ALA A 137 -8.51 2.82 -15.05
N ASP A 138 -7.65 2.06 -15.73
CA ASP A 138 -7.89 0.65 -16.01
C ASP A 138 -7.78 -0.15 -14.69
N HIS A 139 -8.91 -0.40 -14.05
CA HIS A 139 -8.97 -1.12 -12.77
C HIS A 139 -8.55 -2.59 -12.91
N GLU A 140 -8.75 -3.21 -14.08
CA GLU A 140 -8.31 -4.57 -14.34
C GLU A 140 -6.78 -4.65 -14.33
N LYS A 141 -6.10 -3.73 -15.03
CA LYS A 141 -4.62 -3.65 -14.94
C LYS A 141 -4.13 -3.34 -13.54
N THR A 142 -4.87 -2.52 -12.79
CA THR A 142 -4.53 -2.23 -11.39
C THR A 142 -4.61 -3.50 -10.54
N LEU A 143 -5.66 -4.31 -10.73
CA LEU A 143 -5.85 -5.59 -10.06
C LEU A 143 -4.71 -6.56 -10.39
N GLU A 144 -4.37 -6.75 -11.68
CA GLU A 144 -3.27 -7.63 -12.10
C GLU A 144 -1.93 -7.26 -11.46
N ILE A 145 -1.65 -5.96 -11.33
CA ILE A 145 -0.44 -5.48 -10.66
C ILE A 145 -0.52 -5.83 -9.17
N LEU A 146 -1.62 -5.52 -8.50
CA LEU A 146 -1.81 -5.77 -7.07
C LEU A 146 -1.71 -7.26 -6.72
N GLU A 147 -2.23 -8.16 -7.56
CA GLU A 147 -2.15 -9.61 -7.37
C GLU A 147 -0.71 -10.10 -7.25
N LYS A 148 0.27 -9.44 -7.88
CA LYS A 148 1.70 -9.81 -7.73
C LYS A 148 2.19 -9.71 -6.28
N LYS A 149 1.69 -8.73 -5.52
CA LYS A 149 2.07 -8.51 -4.09
C LYS A 149 1.06 -9.13 -3.14
N TYR A 150 -0.23 -9.08 -3.48
CA TYR A 150 -1.35 -9.48 -2.64
C TYR A 150 -2.02 -10.78 -3.13
N HIS A 151 -1.24 -11.72 -3.67
CA HIS A 151 -1.72 -13.00 -4.23
C HIS A 151 -2.55 -13.89 -3.29
N GLN A 152 -2.56 -13.61 -1.98
CA GLN A 152 -3.36 -14.33 -0.97
C GLN A 152 -4.55 -13.52 -0.45
N TRP A 153 -4.79 -12.33 -1.01
CA TRP A 153 -5.86 -11.43 -0.60
C TRP A 153 -6.99 -11.51 -1.62
N THR A 154 -8.20 -11.16 -1.18
CA THR A 154 -9.33 -11.01 -2.10
C THR A 154 -9.32 -9.60 -2.67
N ILE A 155 -9.13 -9.46 -3.97
CA ILE A 155 -9.13 -8.17 -4.66
C ILE A 155 -10.39 -8.07 -5.51
N ASN A 156 -11.20 -7.03 -5.29
CA ASN A 156 -12.46 -6.83 -6.01
C ASN A 156 -12.47 -5.46 -6.70
N ILE A 157 -13.01 -5.42 -7.92
CA ILE A 157 -13.39 -4.17 -8.57
C ILE A 157 -14.86 -3.93 -8.27
N LYS A 158 -15.22 -2.74 -7.77
CA LYS A 158 -16.63 -2.37 -7.49
C LYS A 158 -17.11 -1.38 -8.54
N ASP A 159 -18.38 -1.48 -8.93
CA ASP A 159 -19.07 -0.51 -9.80
C ASP A 159 -19.49 0.77 -9.04
N ASP A 160 -18.71 1.21 -8.06
CA ASP A 160 -19.00 2.42 -7.28
C ASP A 160 -18.31 3.62 -7.94
N GLU A 161 -19.05 4.72 -8.10
CA GLU A 161 -18.53 5.94 -8.70
C GLU A 161 -17.73 6.78 -7.68
N TYR A 162 -17.95 6.59 -6.37
CA TYR A 162 -17.35 7.44 -5.32
C TYR A 162 -16.97 6.72 -4.03
#